data_AF-A0A2I4FII5-F1
#
_entry.id   AF-A0A2I4FII5-F1
#
_cell.length_a   1.000
_cell.length_b   1.000
_cell.length_c   1.000
_cell.angle_alpha   90.00
_cell.angle_beta   90.00
_cell.angle_gamma   90.00
#
_symmetry.space_group_name_H-M   'P 1'
#
loop_
_entity.id
_entity.type
_entity.pdbx_description
1 polymer ?
#
loop_
_entity_poly.entity_id
_entity_poly.type
_entity_poly.pdbx_seq_one_letter_code
_entity_poly.pdbx_strand_id
1 'polypeptide(L)'
;MAFESVVQPTIPRFDCHYDHWSMLMENFLRSKEYWTVVVSGVAEPAEGAMQTDVQQTKLEEMKLKDLKANNYLFQAIDRSILETILCKDTAKHIWDFMKKYQGITRAKRQQLQALRSKFEMLRMESGESVTDYFSRLMAIVNKMRIHGDKTEDVSIVEKIL
;
A
#
# COMPACT_ATOMS: atom_id res chain seq x y z
N MET A 1 -25.27 33.67 14.40
CA MET A 1 -25.18 32.20 14.36
C MET A 1 -24.10 31.83 13.37
N ALA A 2 -22.93 31.40 13.85
CA ALA A 2 -21.87 30.90 12.98
C ALA A 2 -22.25 29.47 12.59
N PHE A 3 -22.34 29.19 11.28
CA PHE A 3 -22.35 27.81 10.80
C PHE A 3 -20.99 27.23 11.15
N GLU A 4 -20.93 26.29 12.10
CA GLU A 4 -19.77 25.43 12.25
C GLU A 4 -19.58 24.75 10.90
N SER A 5 -18.52 25.12 10.18
CA SER A 5 -18.16 24.39 8.97
C SER A 5 -17.77 23.00 9.43
N VAL A 6 -18.68 22.04 9.30
CA VAL A 6 -18.38 20.63 9.50
C VAL A 6 -17.37 20.27 8.41
N VAL A 7 -16.09 20.38 8.75
CA VAL A 7 -14.99 19.98 7.87
C VAL A 7 -15.19 18.49 7.63
N GLN A 8 -15.57 18.14 6.41
CA GLN A 8 -15.72 16.73 6.08
C GLN A 8 -14.35 16.06 6.22
N PRO A 9 -14.26 14.93 6.95
CA PRO A 9 -13.01 14.20 7.09
C PRO A 9 -12.47 13.87 5.70
N THR A 10 -11.25 14.30 5.40
CA THR A 10 -10.59 14.00 4.13
C THR A 10 -10.26 12.51 4.08
N ILE A 11 -10.46 11.89 2.92
CA ILE A 11 -10.14 10.47 2.72
C ILE A 11 -8.61 10.30 2.88
N PRO A 12 -8.14 9.47 3.84
CA PRO A 12 -6.71 9.24 4.03
C PRO A 12 -6.09 8.57 2.79
N ARG A 13 -5.14 9.25 2.15
CA ARG A 13 -4.41 8.70 1.00
C ARG A 13 -3.32 7.75 1.47
N PHE A 14 -3.14 6.64 0.75
CA PHE A 14 -2.11 5.66 1.03
C PHE A 14 -0.74 6.20 0.58
N ASP A 15 0.19 6.25 1.51
CA ASP A 15 1.54 6.84 1.37
C ASP A 15 2.64 5.78 1.52
N CYS A 16 2.31 4.50 1.25
CA CYS A 16 3.18 3.35 1.50
C CYS A 16 3.52 3.08 2.98
N HIS A 17 2.90 3.78 3.93
CA HIS A 17 2.98 3.49 5.38
C HIS A 17 1.67 2.89 5.88
N TYR A 18 1.54 1.56 5.73
CA TYR A 18 0.31 0.85 6.08
C TYR A 18 -0.14 1.07 7.54
N ASP A 19 0.77 1.04 8.52
CA ASP A 19 0.38 1.18 9.94
C ASP A 19 -0.28 2.55 10.22
N HIS A 20 0.29 3.62 9.66
CA HIS A 20 -0.26 4.97 9.78
C HIS A 20 -1.56 5.12 8.99
N TRP A 21 -1.56 4.72 7.71
CA TRP A 21 -2.74 4.81 6.85
C TRP A 21 -3.91 3.98 7.37
N SER A 22 -3.66 2.75 7.82
CA SER A 22 -4.70 1.84 8.31
C SER A 22 -5.38 2.40 9.55
N MET A 23 -4.63 3.00 10.49
CA MET A 23 -5.20 3.68 11.65
C MET A 23 -6.17 4.81 11.25
N LEU A 24 -5.76 5.66 10.29
CA LEU A 24 -6.60 6.76 9.82
C LEU A 24 -7.81 6.27 9.02
N MET A 25 -7.61 5.32 8.11
CA MET A 25 -8.65 4.78 7.25
C MET A 25 -9.68 3.97 8.03
N GLU A 26 -9.23 3.17 9.00
CA GLU A 26 -10.11 2.43 9.91
C GLU A 26 -11.00 3.40 10.69
N ASN A 27 -10.41 4.44 11.30
CA ASN A 27 -11.19 5.44 12.04
C ASN A 27 -12.21 6.15 11.13
N PHE A 28 -11.80 6.51 9.91
CA PHE A 28 -12.68 7.09 8.90
C PHE A 28 -13.86 6.16 8.55
N LEU A 29 -13.62 4.88 8.28
CA LEU A 29 -14.66 3.91 7.94
C LEU A 29 -15.56 3.57 9.13
N ARG A 30 -15.03 3.56 10.36
CA ARG A 30 -15.81 3.43 11.60
C ARG A 30 -16.76 4.62 11.78
N SER A 31 -16.30 5.84 11.51
CA SER A 31 -17.15 7.05 11.59
C SER A 31 -18.33 7.04 10.62
N LYS A 32 -18.24 6.24 9.56
CA LYS A 32 -19.29 6.06 8.55
C LYS A 32 -20.08 4.75 8.71
N GLU A 33 -19.81 3.97 9.76
CA GLU A 33 -20.41 2.67 10.04
C GLU A 33 -20.18 1.59 8.95
N TYR A 34 -19.10 1.72 8.16
CA TYR A 34 -18.77 0.74 7.11
C TYR A 34 -17.71 -0.28 7.56
N TRP A 35 -17.12 -0.11 8.74
CA TRP A 35 -16.04 -1.00 9.20
C TRP A 35 -16.44 -2.49 9.27
N THR A 36 -17.68 -2.77 9.67
CA THR A 36 -18.18 -4.16 9.80
C THR A 36 -18.12 -4.93 8.48
N VAL A 37 -18.46 -4.30 7.35
CA VAL A 37 -18.42 -4.96 6.03
C VAL A 37 -16.99 -5.13 5.52
N VAL A 38 -16.06 -4.27 5.94
CA VAL A 38 -14.64 -4.36 5.58
C VAL A 38 -13.97 -5.54 6.28
N VAL A 39 -14.29 -5.79 7.56
CA VAL A 39 -13.70 -6.89 8.33
C VAL A 39 -14.41 -8.21 8.06
N SER A 40 -15.73 -8.23 8.15
CA SER A 40 -16.51 -9.47 8.06
C SER A 40 -16.82 -9.87 6.62
N GLY A 41 -16.78 -8.93 5.69
CA GLY A 41 -17.33 -9.11 4.34
C GLY A 41 -18.85 -9.06 4.33
N VAL A 42 -19.43 -9.11 3.14
CA VAL A 42 -20.86 -9.33 2.96
C VAL A 42 -21.07 -10.82 2.76
N ALA A 43 -21.77 -11.47 3.71
CA ALA A 43 -22.08 -12.88 3.59
C ALA A 43 -23.10 -13.09 2.48
N GLU A 44 -22.79 -13.98 1.53
CA GLU A 44 -23.77 -14.44 0.56
C GLU A 44 -24.73 -15.43 1.24
N PRO A 45 -26.05 -15.29 1.03
CA PRO A 45 -27.02 -16.25 1.53
C PRO A 45 -26.76 -17.66 0.98
N ALA A 46 -26.93 -18.68 1.82
CA ALA A 46 -26.83 -20.07 1.36
C ALA A 46 -27.86 -20.35 0.26
N GLU A 47 -27.41 -20.99 -0.84
CA GLU A 47 -28.27 -21.36 -1.96
C GLU A 47 -29.48 -22.18 -1.46
N GLY A 48 -30.69 -21.67 -1.70
CA GLY A 48 -31.94 -22.33 -1.31
C GLY A 48 -32.53 -21.95 0.05
N ALA A 49 -31.92 -21.03 0.80
CA ALA A 49 -32.53 -20.50 2.02
C ALA A 49 -33.69 -19.53 1.68
N MET A 50 -34.91 -19.86 2.15
CA MET A 50 -36.02 -18.89 2.15
C MET A 50 -35.64 -17.72 3.06
N GLN A 51 -35.26 -16.60 2.45
CA GLN A 51 -35.03 -15.36 3.18
C GLN A 51 -36.37 -14.67 3.41
N THR A 52 -36.62 -14.30 4.65
CA THR A 52 -37.70 -13.37 4.99
C THR A 52 -37.36 -11.97 4.45
N ASP A 53 -38.36 -11.14 4.13
CA ASP A 53 -38.14 -9.75 3.65
C ASP A 53 -37.15 -8.96 4.50
N VAL A 54 -37.20 -9.13 5.83
CA VAL A 54 -36.28 -8.48 6.79
C VAL A 54 -34.81 -8.86 6.57
N GLN A 55 -34.54 -10.11 6.19
CA GLN A 55 -33.17 -10.58 5.90
C GLN A 55 -32.67 -10.00 4.57
N GLN A 56 -33.55 -9.89 3.59
CA GLN A 56 -33.23 -9.34 2.28
C GLN A 56 -32.90 -7.84 2.35
N THR A 57 -33.70 -7.05 3.06
CA THR A 57 -33.41 -5.63 3.29
C THR A 57 -32.06 -5.42 3.99
N LYS A 58 -31.77 -6.25 5.00
CA LYS A 58 -30.48 -6.19 5.71
C LYS A 58 -29.29 -6.54 4.83
N LEU A 59 -29.44 -7.50 3.92
CA LEU A 59 -28.40 -7.87 2.96
C LEU A 59 -28.14 -6.72 1.97
N GLU A 60 -29.18 -6.08 1.46
CA GLU A 60 -29.07 -4.92 0.57
C GLU A 60 -28.38 -3.73 1.26
N GLU A 61 -28.71 -3.46 2.52
CA GLU A 61 -28.01 -2.46 3.32
C GLU A 61 -26.51 -2.78 3.47
N MET A 62 -26.15 -4.05 3.73
CA MET A 62 -24.75 -4.47 3.83
C MET A 62 -24.02 -4.33 2.49
N LYS A 63 -24.64 -4.73 1.38
CA LYS A 63 -24.09 -4.55 0.03
C LYS A 63 -23.86 -3.08 -0.29
N LEU A 64 -24.81 -2.21 0.08
CA LEU A 64 -24.65 -0.77 -0.11
C LEU A 64 -23.52 -0.20 0.74
N LYS A 65 -23.38 -0.64 2.00
CA LYS A 65 -22.26 -0.25 2.88
C LYS A 65 -20.92 -0.72 2.29
N ASP A 66 -20.86 -1.93 1.74
CA ASP A 66 -19.65 -2.46 1.10
C ASP A 66 -19.26 -1.66 -0.14
N LEU A 67 -20.21 -1.35 -1.04
CA LEU A 67 -19.96 -0.50 -2.20
C LEU A 67 -19.44 0.89 -1.81
N LYS A 68 -19.99 1.49 -0.75
CA LYS A 68 -19.52 2.78 -0.25
C LYS A 68 -18.10 2.68 0.32
N ALA A 69 -17.79 1.65 1.11
CA ALA A 69 -16.44 1.42 1.61
C ALA A 69 -15.44 1.19 0.48
N ASN A 70 -15.80 0.38 -0.51
CA ASN A 70 -15.03 0.13 -1.73
C ASN A 70 -14.66 1.45 -2.44
N ASN A 71 -15.63 2.33 -2.64
CA ASN A 71 -15.39 3.63 -3.27
C ASN A 71 -14.40 4.51 -2.51
N TYR A 72 -14.42 4.47 -1.17
CA TYR A 72 -13.44 5.20 -0.36
C TYR A 72 -12.05 4.58 -0.45
N LEU A 73 -11.95 3.25 -0.42
CA LEU A 73 -10.68 2.56 -0.56
C LEU A 73 -10.06 2.78 -1.95
N PHE A 74 -10.86 2.80 -3.02
CA PHE A 74 -10.36 3.18 -4.35
C PHE A 74 -9.85 4.62 -4.41
N GLN A 75 -10.54 5.56 -3.75
CA GLN A 75 -10.06 6.94 -3.66
C GLN A 75 -8.84 7.11 -2.77
N ALA A 76 -8.56 6.17 -1.88
CA ALA A 76 -7.41 6.21 -1.00
C ALA A 76 -6.13 5.71 -1.68
N ILE A 77 -6.25 4.90 -2.73
CA ILE A 77 -5.15 4.15 -3.32
C ILE A 77 -4.81 4.68 -4.71
N ASP A 78 -3.52 4.81 -5.02
CA ASP A 78 -3.07 5.23 -6.34
C ASP A 78 -3.29 4.13 -7.39
N ARG A 79 -3.48 4.55 -8.64
CA ARG A 79 -3.75 3.65 -9.78
C ARG A 79 -2.72 2.52 -9.90
N SER A 80 -1.44 2.83 -9.71
CA SER A 80 -0.35 1.84 -9.82
C SER A 80 -0.48 0.70 -8.82
N ILE A 81 -0.98 0.98 -7.61
CA ILE A 81 -1.23 -0.04 -6.59
C ILE A 81 -2.55 -0.74 -6.90
N LEU A 82 -3.57 0.01 -7.30
CA LEU A 82 -4.87 -0.55 -7.67
C LEU A 82 -4.77 -1.62 -8.77
N GLU A 83 -3.93 -1.40 -9.77
CA GLU A 83 -3.67 -2.36 -10.86
C GLU A 83 -3.03 -3.67 -10.37
N THR A 84 -2.36 -3.67 -9.20
CA THR A 84 -1.76 -4.88 -8.61
C THR A 84 -2.74 -5.75 -7.82
N ILE A 85 -3.93 -5.24 -7.50
CA ILE A 85 -4.94 -5.97 -6.73
C ILE A 85 -5.65 -6.99 -7.66
N LEU A 86 -5.59 -8.29 -7.37
CA LEU A 86 -6.21 -9.31 -8.24
C LEU A 86 -7.74 -9.33 -8.16
N CYS A 87 -8.30 -9.20 -6.96
CA CYS A 87 -9.74 -9.25 -6.70
C CYS A 87 -10.15 -7.99 -5.95
N LYS A 88 -11.16 -7.28 -6.47
CA LYS A 88 -11.59 -5.96 -5.96
C LYS A 88 -13.10 -5.89 -5.73
N ASP A 89 -13.75 -7.05 -5.61
CA ASP A 89 -15.20 -7.17 -5.63
C ASP A 89 -15.84 -6.65 -4.33
N THR A 90 -15.08 -6.65 -3.22
CA THR A 90 -15.55 -6.23 -1.90
C THR A 90 -14.50 -5.35 -1.21
N ALA A 91 -14.96 -4.50 -0.28
CA ALA A 91 -14.06 -3.64 0.50
C ALA A 91 -13.07 -4.47 1.31
N LYS A 92 -13.51 -5.66 1.74
CA LYS A 92 -12.67 -6.67 2.40
C LYS A 92 -11.50 -7.11 1.52
N HIS A 93 -11.75 -7.44 0.24
CA HIS A 93 -10.68 -7.88 -0.67
C HIS A 93 -9.59 -6.83 -0.83
N ILE A 94 -9.98 -5.55 -0.97
CA ILE A 94 -9.04 -4.44 -1.07
C ILE A 94 -8.27 -4.27 0.25
N TRP A 95 -8.97 -4.26 1.39
CA TRP A 95 -8.35 -4.08 2.70
C TRP A 95 -7.32 -5.18 3.02
N ASP A 96 -7.69 -6.45 2.80
CA ASP A 96 -6.81 -7.60 3.00
C ASP A 96 -5.61 -7.58 2.05
N PHE A 97 -5.81 -7.13 0.80
CA PHE A 97 -4.71 -6.91 -0.12
C PHE A 97 -3.75 -5.85 0.40
N MET A 98 -4.25 -4.70 0.87
CA MET A 98 -3.41 -3.62 1.40
C MET A 98 -2.58 -4.08 2.61
N LYS A 99 -3.16 -4.92 3.48
CA LYS A 99 -2.43 -5.55 4.58
C LYS A 99 -1.28 -6.43 4.10
N LYS A 100 -1.50 -7.24 3.05
CA LYS A 100 -0.45 -8.06 2.43
C LYS A 100 0.60 -7.19 1.70
N TYR A 101 0.16 -6.11 1.07
CA TYR A 101 1.02 -5.17 0.35
C TYR A 101 2.06 -4.52 1.26
N GLN A 102 1.75 -4.30 2.54
CA GLN A 102 2.73 -3.87 3.55
C GLN A 102 3.96 -4.79 3.59
N GLY A 103 3.77 -6.11 3.53
CA GLY A 103 4.87 -7.08 3.53
C GLY A 103 5.78 -6.91 2.32
N ILE A 104 5.19 -6.68 1.14
CA ILE A 104 5.91 -6.43 -0.11
C ILE A 104 6.72 -5.13 -0.01
N THR A 105 6.09 -4.05 0.46
CA THR A 105 6.75 -2.74 0.63
C THR A 105 7.86 -2.78 1.67
N ARG A 106 7.66 -3.47 2.79
CA ARG A 106 8.67 -3.65 3.84
C ARG A 106 9.86 -4.44 3.33
N ALA A 107 9.64 -5.54 2.62
CA ALA A 107 10.70 -6.35 2.03
C ALA A 107 11.52 -5.53 1.01
N LYS A 108 10.85 -4.80 0.11
CA LYS A 108 11.52 -3.89 -0.85
C LYS A 108 12.36 -2.83 -0.13
N ARG A 109 11.83 -2.22 0.93
CA ARG A 109 12.55 -1.21 1.72
C ARG A 109 13.78 -1.79 2.42
N GLN A 110 13.66 -2.97 3.02
CA GLN A 110 14.78 -3.66 3.66
C GLN A 110 15.86 -4.04 2.64
N GLN A 111 15.47 -4.54 1.47
CA GLN A 111 16.40 -4.87 0.39
C GLN A 111 17.12 -3.61 -0.12
N LEU A 112 16.40 -2.51 -0.29
CA LEU A 112 16.99 -1.24 -0.69
C LEU A 112 17.97 -0.71 0.37
N GLN A 113 17.61 -0.79 1.65
CA GLN A 113 18.49 -0.38 2.74
C GLN A 113 19.77 -1.22 2.78
N ALA A 114 19.67 -2.54 2.59
CA ALA A 114 20.84 -3.41 2.52
C ALA A 114 21.75 -3.06 1.32
N LEU A 115 21.18 -2.67 0.18
CA LEU A 115 21.96 -2.20 -0.98
C LEU A 115 22.65 -0.86 -0.70
N ARG A 116 21.97 0.09 -0.03
CA ARG A 116 22.57 1.36 0.40
C ARG A 116 23.73 1.14 1.35
N SER A 117 23.58 0.29 2.36
CA SER A 117 24.69 -0.06 3.24
C SER A 117 25.85 -0.73 2.49
N LYS A 118 25.56 -1.61 1.50
CA LYS A 118 26.61 -2.17 0.64
C LYS A 118 27.31 -1.10 -0.19
N PHE A 119 26.58 -0.14 -0.74
CA PHE A 119 27.15 0.99 -1.48
C PHE A 119 28.03 1.87 -0.59
N GLU A 120 27.60 2.16 0.64
CA GLU A 120 28.37 2.92 1.61
C GLU A 120 29.67 2.20 2.03
N MET A 121 29.60 0.89 2.27
CA MET A 121 30.75 0.07 2.63
C MET A 121 31.66 -0.28 1.45
N LEU A 122 31.19 -0.13 0.20
CA LEU A 122 31.99 -0.45 -0.98
C LEU A 122 33.24 0.44 -1.01
N ARG A 123 34.40 -0.21 -1.15
CA ARG A 123 35.71 0.40 -1.32
C ARG A 123 36.51 -0.44 -2.30
N MET A 124 37.48 0.18 -2.96
CA MET A 124 38.40 -0.52 -3.86
C MET A 124 39.31 -1.43 -3.04
N GLU A 125 39.46 -2.68 -3.47
CA GLU A 125 40.28 -3.69 -2.81
C GLU A 125 41.76 -3.58 -3.25
N SER A 126 42.68 -4.10 -2.43
CA SER A 126 44.10 -4.07 -2.75
C SER A 126 44.39 -4.98 -3.95
N GLY A 127 44.92 -4.40 -5.03
CA GLY A 127 45.18 -5.11 -6.28
C GLY A 127 43.97 -5.23 -7.22
N GLU A 128 42.81 -4.66 -6.86
CA GLU A 128 41.65 -4.55 -7.74
C GLU A 128 41.91 -3.52 -8.84
N SER A 129 41.50 -3.79 -10.08
CA SER A 129 41.56 -2.79 -11.14
C SER A 129 40.42 -1.78 -10.99
N VAL A 130 40.64 -0.54 -11.43
CA VAL A 130 39.59 0.51 -11.43
C VAL A 130 38.35 0.05 -12.20
N THR A 131 38.54 -0.72 -13.28
CA THR A 131 37.44 -1.29 -14.09
C THR A 131 36.63 -2.34 -13.34
N ASP A 132 37.26 -3.19 -12.52
CA ASP A 132 36.58 -4.20 -11.72
C ASP A 132 35.77 -3.54 -10.59
N TYR A 133 36.39 -2.57 -9.92
CA TYR A 133 35.72 -1.77 -8.90
C TYR A 133 34.49 -1.03 -9.45
N PHE A 134 34.65 -0.37 -10.60
CA PHE A 134 33.55 0.33 -11.28
C PHE A 134 32.42 -0.63 -11.66
N SER A 135 32.76 -1.83 -12.14
CA SER A 135 31.76 -2.86 -12.49
C SER A 135 30.95 -3.31 -11.27
N ARG A 136 31.60 -3.50 -10.11
CA ARG A 136 30.93 -3.80 -8.82
C ARG A 136 30.04 -2.64 -8.35
N LEU A 137 30.54 -1.41 -8.41
CA LEU A 137 29.80 -0.20 -8.08
C LEU A 137 28.52 -0.10 -8.91
N MET A 138 28.64 -0.21 -10.24
CA MET A 138 27.51 -0.16 -11.16
C MET A 138 26.51 -1.30 -10.95
N ALA A 139 26.97 -2.50 -10.58
CA ALA A 139 26.08 -3.60 -10.25
C ALA A 139 25.20 -3.30 -9.02
N ILE A 140 25.74 -2.62 -8.00
CA ILE A 140 24.99 -2.20 -6.82
C ILE A 140 24.01 -1.06 -7.17
N VAL A 141 24.49 -0.04 -7.87
CA VAL A 141 23.67 1.11 -8.30
C VAL A 141 22.48 0.67 -9.16
N ASN A 142 22.71 -0.23 -10.13
CA ASN A 142 21.63 -0.73 -10.99
C ASN A 142 20.58 -1.49 -10.18
N LYS A 143 20.99 -2.28 -9.19
CA LYS A 143 20.05 -2.95 -8.27
C LYS A 143 19.27 -1.93 -7.43
N MET A 144 19.92 -0.88 -6.94
CA MET A 144 19.24 0.20 -6.19
C MET A 144 18.20 0.91 -7.05
N ARG A 145 18.53 1.25 -8.30
CA ARG A 145 17.61 1.85 -9.28
C ARG A 145 16.39 0.97 -9.56
N ILE A 146 16.58 -0.34 -9.75
CA ILE A 146 15.48 -1.31 -9.94
C ILE A 146 14.52 -1.32 -8.73
N HIS A 147 15.05 -1.11 -7.52
CA HIS A 147 14.24 -1.01 -6.30
C HIS A 147 13.67 0.39 -6.02
N GLY A 148 13.78 1.31 -6.98
CA GLY A 148 13.19 2.65 -6.91
C GLY A 148 14.08 3.70 -6.24
N ASP A 149 15.37 3.43 -6.04
CA ASP A 149 16.29 4.46 -5.57
C ASP A 149 16.55 5.51 -6.65
N LYS A 150 16.63 6.77 -6.22
CA LYS A 150 16.97 7.92 -7.06
C LYS A 150 18.40 8.39 -6.78
N THR A 151 19.32 7.46 -6.54
CA THR A 151 20.73 7.80 -6.33
C THR A 151 21.22 8.66 -7.49
N GLU A 152 21.60 9.90 -7.16
CA GLU A 152 22.07 10.88 -8.12
C GLU A 152 23.44 10.47 -8.66
N ASP A 153 23.69 10.75 -9.95
CA ASP A 153 24.96 10.41 -10.59
C ASP A 153 26.16 11.08 -9.88
N VAL A 154 25.94 12.23 -9.22
CA VAL A 154 26.95 12.93 -8.41
C VAL A 154 27.48 12.04 -7.27
N SER A 155 26.59 11.34 -6.56
CA SER A 155 26.98 10.43 -5.47
C SER A 155 27.80 9.23 -5.98
N ILE A 156 27.57 8.82 -7.23
CA ILE A 156 28.33 7.75 -7.87
C ILE A 156 29.74 8.24 -8.22
N VAL A 157 29.85 9.45 -8.77
CA VAL A 157 31.13 10.08 -9.13
C VAL A 157 32.00 10.34 -7.90
N GLU A 158 31.42 10.83 -6.81
CA GLU A 158 32.11 11.00 -5.53
C GLU A 158 32.66 9.69 -4.94
N LYS A 159 32.09 8.54 -5.32
CA LYS A 159 32.54 7.21 -4.87
C LYS A 159 33.73 6.66 -5.67
N ILE A 160 34.03 7.27 -6.81
CA ILE A 160 35.10 6.88 -7.73
C ILE A 160 36.35 7.75 -7.54
N LEU A 161 36.17 9.02 -7.17
CA LEU A 161 37.22 9.99 -6.86
C LEU A 161 37.78 9.81 -5.44
#